data_AF-R9JDF3-F1
#
_entry.id   AF-R9JDF3-F1
#
_cell.length_a   1.000
_cell.length_b   1.000
_cell.length_c   1.000
_cell.angle_alpha   90.00
_cell.angle_beta   90.00
_cell.angle_gamma   90.00
#
_symmetry.space_group_name_H-M   'P 1'
#
loop_
_entity.id
_entity.type
_entity.pdbx_description
1 polymer ?
#
loop_
_entity_poly.entity_id
_entity_poly.type
_entity_poly.pdbx_seq_one_letter_code
_entity_poly.pdbx_strand_id
1 'polypeptide(L)'
;MSLGRISVKTIFLLTCGGMAVSMLAICAVLLWMTGERWVLIGGGLLMLCALAWMFLLTVVFSKRLSVFTRELCRAMDQMISGSEEPIRAADRETLFARIGFRLSRLYDIMQENRRKVDEERQELQMLVSDVSHQVKTPVSNLKMVTDTLLSKPVTEEERREFLQGIQNQTDKLEFLFQALVKTSRLETGAIRLEKKDAPLIDTLAMACSGIVYAAEKKDICVTVDCPEGLILSHDSKWTAEAVFNLLDNAVKYTPAGGAIRVSVEQWEMYLKLSVSDTGKGISESNQASIFRRFYREEEVHEQQGVGIGLYLTREIVTRQGGYIKVVSEPGKGAEFSIMLPAR
;
A
#
# COMPACT_ATOMS: atom_id res chain seq x y z
N MET A 1 35.01 24.24 -27.98
CA MET A 1 35.15 25.01 -26.72
C MET A 1 33.80 25.03 -26.03
N SER A 2 33.69 24.49 -24.81
CA SER A 2 32.40 24.41 -24.11
C SER A 2 32.00 25.79 -23.58
N LEU A 3 30.94 26.38 -24.17
CA LEU A 3 30.37 27.65 -23.70
C LEU A 3 29.87 27.60 -22.24
N GLY A 4 29.74 26.40 -21.65
CA GLY A 4 29.22 26.20 -20.29
C GLY A 4 30.13 26.64 -19.13
N ARG A 5 31.41 27.00 -19.37
CA ARG A 5 32.33 27.48 -18.32
C ARG A 5 32.58 28.99 -18.32
N ILE A 6 31.96 29.72 -19.25
CA ILE A 6 32.20 31.16 -19.38
C ILE A 6 31.27 31.88 -18.41
N SER A 7 31.84 32.62 -17.46
CA SER A 7 31.06 33.45 -16.53
C SER A 7 30.21 34.45 -17.31
N VAL A 8 28.99 34.74 -16.82
CA VAL A 8 28.10 35.76 -17.40
C VAL A 8 28.81 37.11 -17.57
N LYS A 9 29.74 37.43 -16.66
CA LYS A 9 30.61 38.62 -16.74
C LYS A 9 31.52 38.61 -17.97
N THR A 10 32.08 37.46 -18.30
CA THR A 10 32.99 37.28 -19.45
C THR A 10 32.22 37.32 -20.78
N ILE A 11 31.01 36.76 -20.83
CA ILE A 11 30.12 36.86 -22.00
C ILE A 11 29.72 38.33 -22.23
N PHE A 12 29.40 39.06 -21.16
CA PHE A 12 29.10 40.49 -21.23
C PHE A 12 30.30 41.31 -21.73
N LEU A 13 31.50 41.05 -21.21
CA LEU A 13 32.72 41.73 -21.65
C LEU A 13 33.03 41.46 -23.14
N LEU A 14 32.87 40.21 -23.59
CA LEU A 14 33.06 39.83 -25.00
C LEU A 14 32.02 40.50 -25.92
N THR A 15 30.76 40.58 -25.51
CA THR A 15 29.68 41.19 -26.30
C THR A 15 29.80 42.72 -26.34
N CYS A 16 30.11 43.38 -25.21
CA CYS A 16 30.45 44.81 -25.17
C CYS A 16 31.66 45.12 -26.05
N GLY A 17 32.73 44.33 -25.93
CA GLY A 17 33.95 44.50 -26.72
C GLY A 17 33.72 44.33 -28.22
N GLY A 18 32.97 43.29 -28.62
CA GLY A 18 32.61 43.06 -30.03
C GLY A 18 31.72 44.17 -30.60
N MET A 19 30.76 44.66 -29.82
CA MET A 19 29.90 45.78 -30.22
C MET A 19 30.69 47.09 -30.35
N ALA A 20 31.64 47.35 -29.45
CA ALA A 20 32.53 48.50 -29.53
C ALA A 20 33.43 48.47 -30.76
N VAL A 21 34.07 47.33 -31.03
CA VAL A 21 34.97 47.16 -32.19
C VAL A 21 34.22 47.30 -33.51
N SER A 22 33.04 46.69 -33.62
CA SER A 22 32.21 46.80 -34.83
C SER A 22 31.70 48.22 -35.06
N MET A 23 31.26 48.92 -34.01
CA MET A 23 30.78 50.30 -34.12
C MET A 23 31.91 51.28 -34.48
N LEU A 24 33.10 51.08 -33.92
CA LEU A 24 34.30 51.85 -34.28
C LEU A 24 34.70 51.61 -35.75
N ALA A 25 34.65 50.35 -36.22
CA ALA A 25 34.95 50.03 -37.62
C ALA A 25 33.95 50.68 -38.58
N ILE A 26 32.65 50.66 -38.27
CA ILE A 26 31.60 51.31 -39.07
C ILE A 26 31.81 52.83 -39.11
N CYS A 27 32.09 53.46 -37.96
CA CYS A 27 32.35 54.90 -37.90
C CYS A 27 33.60 55.30 -38.71
N ALA A 28 34.65 54.48 -38.69
CA ALA A 28 35.88 54.72 -39.46
C ALA A 28 35.64 54.62 -40.98
N VAL A 29 34.86 53.63 -41.42
CA VAL A 29 34.47 53.47 -42.84
C VAL A 29 33.61 54.64 -43.30
N LEU A 30 32.62 55.05 -42.50
CA LEU A 30 31.76 56.19 -42.84
C LEU A 30 32.52 57.51 -42.89
N LEU A 31 33.50 57.73 -42.00
CA LEU A 31 34.35 58.91 -42.03
C LEU A 31 35.25 58.93 -43.26
N TRP A 32 35.80 57.78 -43.66
CA TRP A 32 36.60 57.67 -44.89
C TRP A 32 35.78 57.98 -46.15
N MET A 33 34.51 57.59 -46.19
CA MET A 33 33.61 57.88 -47.33
C MET A 33 33.08 59.32 -47.36
N THR A 34 32.80 59.93 -46.21
CA THR A 34 32.07 61.22 -46.14
C THR A 34 32.95 62.43 -45.83
N GLY A 35 34.12 62.24 -45.18
CA GLY A 35 35.02 63.33 -44.78
C GLY A 35 34.49 64.24 -43.66
N GLU A 36 33.28 63.99 -43.17
CA GLU A 36 32.56 64.82 -42.19
C GLU A 36 32.87 64.39 -40.74
N ARG A 37 33.42 65.30 -39.94
CA ARG A 37 33.76 65.01 -38.53
C ARG A 37 32.53 64.76 -37.64
N TRP A 38 31.36 65.25 -38.03
CA TRP A 38 30.10 65.05 -37.30
C TRP A 38 29.68 63.57 -37.21
N VAL A 39 30.11 62.74 -38.15
CA VAL A 39 29.85 61.29 -38.15
C VAL A 39 30.49 60.59 -36.94
N LEU A 40 31.68 61.02 -36.51
CA LEU A 40 32.33 60.45 -35.32
C LEU A 40 31.59 60.80 -34.04
N ILE A 41 31.11 62.04 -33.93
CA ILE A 41 30.41 62.53 -32.74
C ILE A 41 29.05 61.82 -32.61
N GLY A 42 28.30 61.73 -33.71
CA GLY A 42 27.02 61.00 -33.75
C GLY A 42 27.18 59.50 -33.49
N GLY A 43 28.19 58.87 -34.11
CA GLY A 43 28.51 57.45 -33.90
C GLY A 43 28.95 57.14 -32.46
N GLY A 44 29.78 58.00 -31.87
CA GLY A 44 30.19 57.89 -30.47
C GLY A 44 29.03 58.01 -29.49
N LEU A 45 28.09 58.92 -29.74
CA LEU A 45 26.89 59.07 -28.91
C LEU A 45 25.99 57.84 -28.99
N LEU A 46 25.74 57.31 -30.20
CA LEU A 46 24.97 56.07 -30.40
C LEU A 46 25.62 54.87 -29.72
N MET A 47 26.95 54.77 -29.77
CA MET A 47 27.70 53.73 -29.09
C MET A 47 27.54 53.81 -27.57
N LEU A 48 27.61 55.01 -26.99
CA LEU A 48 27.38 55.21 -25.55
C LEU A 48 25.94 54.84 -25.15
N CYS A 49 24.94 55.21 -25.94
CA CYS A 49 23.55 54.81 -25.70
C CYS A 49 23.37 53.28 -25.77
N ALA A 50 23.98 52.62 -26.77
CA ALA A 50 23.92 51.16 -26.91
C ALA A 50 24.58 50.46 -25.71
N LEU A 51 25.76 50.91 -25.28
CA LEU A 51 26.44 50.38 -24.11
C LEU A 51 25.62 50.59 -22.82
N ALA A 52 25.00 51.76 -22.66
CA ALA A 52 24.12 52.04 -21.51
C ALA A 52 22.89 51.12 -21.47
N TRP A 53 22.24 50.89 -22.61
CA TRP A 53 21.08 50.01 -22.70
C TRP A 53 21.44 48.54 -22.47
N MET A 54 22.60 48.11 -22.98
CA MET A 54 23.10 46.75 -22.80
C MET A 54 23.53 46.49 -21.34
N PHE A 55 24.12 47.49 -20.68
CA PHE A 55 24.41 47.44 -19.25
C PHE A 55 23.10 47.33 -18.42
N LEU A 56 22.09 48.15 -18.73
CA LEU A 56 20.79 48.08 -18.05
C LEU A 56 20.14 46.70 -18.21
N LEU A 57 20.09 46.17 -19.43
CA LEU A 57 19.54 44.84 -19.73
C LEU A 57 20.25 43.75 -18.92
N THR A 58 21.58 43.82 -18.83
CA THR A 58 22.39 42.84 -18.10
C THR A 58 22.14 42.91 -16.60
N VAL A 59 22.02 44.11 -16.02
CA VAL A 59 21.67 44.26 -14.60
C VAL A 59 20.28 43.71 -14.30
N VAL A 60 19.30 44.01 -15.16
CA VAL A 60 17.91 43.50 -15.01
C VAL A 60 17.87 41.98 -15.12
N PHE A 61 18.54 41.39 -16.12
CA PHE A 61 18.61 39.95 -16.31
C PHE A 61 19.33 39.25 -15.15
N SER A 62 20.46 39.79 -14.69
CA SER A 62 21.22 39.25 -13.56
C SER A 62 20.41 39.27 -12.26
N LYS A 63 19.69 40.38 -11.99
CA LYS A 63 18.79 40.46 -10.82
C LYS A 63 17.65 39.43 -10.92
N ARG A 64 16.98 39.33 -12.07
CA ARG A 64 15.92 38.33 -12.32
C ARG A 64 16.43 36.90 -12.09
N LEU A 65 17.60 36.57 -12.64
CA LEU A 65 18.20 35.25 -12.49
C LEU A 65 18.58 34.95 -11.04
N SER A 66 19.14 35.93 -10.32
CA SER A 66 19.50 35.76 -8.90
C SER A 66 18.28 35.51 -8.01
N VAL A 67 17.17 36.23 -8.25
CA VAL A 67 15.91 36.02 -7.51
C VAL A 67 15.37 34.62 -7.78
N PHE A 68 15.31 34.21 -9.05
CA PHE A 68 14.86 32.85 -9.42
C PHE A 68 15.71 31.75 -8.77
N THR A 69 17.04 31.82 -8.89
CA THR A 69 17.93 30.80 -8.30
C THR A 69 17.75 30.76 -6.78
N ARG A 70 17.52 31.91 -6.13
CA ARG A 70 17.27 31.96 -4.69
C ARG A 70 15.94 31.33 -4.32
N GLU A 71 14.87 31.61 -5.06
CA GLU A 71 13.56 30.97 -4.87
C GLU A 71 13.62 29.47 -5.11
N LEU A 72 14.34 29.04 -6.15
CA LEU A 72 14.56 27.63 -6.47
C LEU A 72 15.32 26.90 -5.36
N CYS A 73 16.45 27.47 -4.90
CA CYS A 73 17.21 26.91 -3.80
C CYS A 73 16.38 26.86 -2.52
N ARG A 74 15.63 27.94 -2.21
CA ARG A 74 14.74 27.97 -1.04
C ARG A 74 13.66 26.90 -1.11
N ALA A 75 13.04 26.71 -2.28
CA ALA A 75 12.06 25.65 -2.49
C ALA A 75 12.70 24.26 -2.32
N MET A 76 13.90 24.04 -2.86
CA MET A 76 14.64 22.77 -2.66
C MET A 76 14.98 22.54 -1.18
N ASP A 77 15.47 23.56 -0.48
CA ASP A 77 15.80 23.47 0.94
C ASP A 77 14.55 23.13 1.77
N GLN A 78 13.40 23.77 1.47
CA GLN A 78 12.10 23.46 2.07
C GLN A 78 11.64 22.03 1.79
N MET A 79 11.83 21.54 0.56
CA MET A 79 11.53 20.16 0.20
C MET A 79 12.40 19.17 0.99
N ILE A 80 13.70 19.48 1.17
CA ILE A 80 14.66 18.65 1.91
C ILE A 80 14.35 18.64 3.41
N SER A 81 14.01 19.79 4.00
CA SER A 81 13.63 19.89 5.41
C SER A 81 12.23 19.36 5.70
N GLY A 82 11.44 19.07 4.66
CA GLY A 82 10.06 18.57 4.79
C GLY A 82 9.07 19.63 5.29
N SER A 83 9.44 20.91 5.20
CA SER A 83 8.63 22.03 5.69
C SER A 83 8.03 22.79 4.52
N GLU A 84 6.71 22.59 4.34
CA GLU A 84 5.79 23.27 3.41
C GLU A 84 5.82 22.87 1.92
N GLU A 85 4.64 23.03 1.29
CA GLU A 85 4.44 22.86 -0.16
C GLU A 85 5.26 23.88 -0.96
N PRO A 86 5.83 23.48 -2.10
CA PRO A 86 6.53 24.40 -2.99
C PRO A 86 5.56 25.48 -3.51
N ILE A 87 5.97 26.74 -3.43
CA ILE A 87 5.21 27.88 -3.95
C ILE A 87 4.88 27.62 -5.44
N ARG A 88 3.59 27.46 -5.75
CA ARG A 88 3.10 27.36 -7.13
C ARG A 88 3.34 28.69 -7.84
N ALA A 89 4.39 28.76 -8.66
CA ALA A 89 4.64 29.92 -9.50
C ALA A 89 3.43 30.16 -10.42
N ALA A 90 2.77 31.31 -10.27
CA ALA A 90 1.50 31.63 -10.90
C ALA A 90 1.56 31.94 -12.41
N ASP A 91 2.76 31.99 -13.00
CA ASP A 91 2.97 32.57 -14.32
C ASP A 91 3.41 31.52 -15.35
N ARG A 92 2.49 31.08 -16.23
CA ARG A 92 2.65 29.87 -17.07
C ARG A 92 3.54 30.05 -18.30
N GLU A 93 3.98 31.26 -18.62
CA GLU A 93 4.57 31.55 -19.94
C GLU A 93 6.09 31.40 -20.00
N THR A 94 6.78 31.21 -18.87
CA THR A 94 8.25 31.15 -18.85
C THR A 94 8.80 29.72 -18.72
N LEU A 95 9.98 29.44 -19.32
CA LEU A 95 10.73 28.20 -19.07
C LEU A 95 10.95 27.93 -17.57
N PHE A 96 11.05 29.00 -16.79
CA PHE A 96 11.21 28.96 -15.33
C PHE A 96 10.00 28.35 -14.62
N ALA A 97 8.77 28.69 -15.05
CA ALA A 97 7.56 28.10 -14.50
C ALA A 97 7.42 26.60 -14.82
N ARG A 98 7.89 26.16 -16.00
CA ARG A 98 7.93 24.73 -16.34
C ARG A 98 8.86 23.95 -15.41
N ILE A 99 9.99 24.53 -15.02
CA ILE A 99 10.93 23.92 -14.06
C ILE A 99 10.28 23.85 -12.66
N GLY A 100 9.69 24.95 -12.20
CA GLY A 100 8.97 24.99 -10.93
C GLY A 100 7.85 23.94 -10.85
N PHE A 101 7.04 23.82 -11.91
CA PHE A 101 5.99 22.79 -11.99
C PHE A 101 6.53 21.36 -11.91
N ARG A 102 7.62 21.06 -12.63
CA ARG A 102 8.25 19.73 -12.59
C ARG A 102 8.79 19.40 -11.21
N LEU A 103 9.38 20.38 -10.52
CA LEU A 103 9.87 20.22 -9.16
C LEU A 103 8.72 20.00 -8.16
N SER A 104 7.62 20.75 -8.29
CA SER A 104 6.42 20.51 -7.48
C SER A 104 5.89 19.08 -7.68
N ARG A 105 5.79 18.62 -8.93
CA ARG A 105 5.35 17.25 -9.22
C ARG A 105 6.30 16.20 -8.64
N LEU A 106 7.61 16.44 -8.67
CA LEU A 106 8.58 15.54 -8.04
C LEU A 106 8.41 15.51 -6.52
N TYR A 107 8.18 16.67 -5.90
CA TYR A 107 7.89 16.75 -4.47
C TYR A 107 6.62 15.98 -4.10
N ASP A 108 5.54 16.12 -4.87
CA ASP A 108 4.30 15.38 -4.63
C ASP A 108 4.52 13.86 -4.69
N ILE A 109 5.29 13.38 -5.68
CA ILE A 109 5.65 11.96 -5.80
C ILE A 109 6.54 11.52 -4.62
N MET A 110 7.49 12.35 -4.20
CA MET A 110 8.36 12.05 -3.05
C MET A 110 7.57 12.00 -1.74
N GLN A 111 6.64 12.93 -1.53
CA GLN A 111 5.77 12.94 -0.36
C GLN A 111 4.85 11.73 -0.33
N GLU A 112 4.25 11.36 -1.47
CA GLU A 112 3.42 10.16 -1.56
C GLU A 112 4.24 8.89 -1.31
N ASN A 113 5.46 8.80 -1.84
CA ASN A 113 6.36 7.69 -1.54
C ASN A 113 6.78 7.68 -0.06
N ARG A 114 7.05 8.83 0.54
CA ARG A 114 7.38 8.93 1.97
C ARG A 114 6.22 8.45 2.83
N ARG A 115 4.99 8.88 2.51
CA ARG A 115 3.76 8.44 3.17
C ARG A 115 3.61 6.93 3.07
N LYS A 116 3.79 6.34 1.89
CA LYS A 116 3.75 4.87 1.70
C LYS A 116 4.81 4.14 2.53
N VAL A 117 6.04 4.66 2.58
CA VAL A 117 7.11 4.06 3.40
C VAL A 117 6.79 4.16 4.89
N ASP A 118 6.24 5.28 5.34
CA ASP A 118 5.81 5.45 6.74
C ASP A 118 4.63 4.52 7.08
N GLU A 119 3.67 4.35 6.18
CA GLU A 119 2.56 3.39 6.29
C GLU A 119 3.07 1.94 6.37
N GLU A 120 3.94 1.51 5.44
CA GLU A 120 4.57 0.19 5.45
C GLU A 120 5.35 -0.06 6.75
N ARG A 121 6.07 0.97 7.25
CA ARG A 121 6.81 0.88 8.51
C ARG A 121 5.87 0.71 9.70
N GLN A 122 4.76 1.44 9.75
CA GLN A 122 3.76 1.31 10.81
C GLN A 122 3.10 -0.07 10.76
N GLU A 123 2.74 -0.57 9.58
CA GLU A 123 2.19 -1.92 9.39
C GLU A 123 3.16 -3.00 9.89
N LEU A 124 4.45 -2.87 9.56
CA LEU A 124 5.47 -3.81 10.02
C LEU A 124 5.66 -3.76 11.54
N GLN A 125 5.62 -2.57 12.16
CA GLN A 125 5.67 -2.44 13.61
C GLN A 125 4.47 -3.09 14.30
N MET A 126 3.26 -2.87 13.77
CA MET A 126 2.04 -3.52 14.28
C MET A 126 2.14 -5.05 14.14
N LEU A 127 2.58 -5.56 12.98
CA LEU A 127 2.76 -6.98 12.76
C LEU A 127 3.74 -7.62 13.76
N VAL A 128 4.91 -7.00 13.97
CA VAL A 128 5.91 -7.52 14.92
C VAL A 128 5.35 -7.53 16.34
N SER A 129 4.62 -6.48 16.73
CA SER A 129 3.95 -6.41 18.03
C SER A 129 2.92 -7.53 18.19
N ASP A 130 2.01 -7.70 17.22
CA ASP A 130 0.94 -8.68 17.27
C ASP A 130 1.48 -10.12 17.30
N VAL A 131 2.46 -10.43 16.45
CA VAL A 131 3.14 -11.74 16.47
C VAL A 131 3.76 -11.99 17.84
N SER A 132 4.44 -11.00 18.41
CA SER A 132 5.05 -11.14 19.74
C SER A 132 4.01 -11.45 20.81
N HIS A 133 2.86 -10.78 20.79
CA HIS A 133 1.76 -11.05 21.72
C HIS A 133 1.17 -12.46 21.52
N GLN A 134 0.91 -12.87 20.28
CA GLN A 134 0.32 -14.17 19.97
C GLN A 134 1.25 -15.34 20.28
N VAL A 135 2.57 -15.14 20.21
CA VAL A 135 3.58 -16.14 20.59
C VAL A 135 3.81 -16.17 22.11
N LYS A 136 3.85 -15.01 22.77
CA LYS A 136 4.19 -14.92 24.21
C LYS A 136 3.21 -15.70 25.08
N THR A 137 1.91 -15.66 24.79
CA THR A 137 0.88 -16.35 25.57
C THR A 137 1.04 -17.87 25.58
N PRO A 138 1.04 -18.60 24.44
CA PRO A 138 1.23 -20.05 24.44
C PRO A 138 2.59 -20.46 25.02
N VAL A 139 3.66 -19.71 24.76
CA VAL A 139 4.99 -19.99 25.32
C VAL A 139 5.01 -19.84 26.86
N SER A 140 4.33 -18.83 27.40
CA SER A 140 4.22 -18.62 28.84
C SER A 140 3.42 -19.74 29.52
N ASN A 141 2.33 -20.17 28.88
CA ASN A 141 1.52 -21.30 29.35
C ASN A 141 2.31 -22.62 29.32
N LEU A 142 3.05 -22.87 28.24
CA LEU A 142 3.95 -24.03 28.14
C LEU A 142 4.95 -24.03 29.30
N LYS A 143 5.63 -22.90 29.53
CA LYS A 143 6.60 -22.76 30.62
C LYS A 143 5.95 -23.01 31.99
N MET A 144 4.78 -22.43 32.25
CA MET A 144 4.07 -22.61 33.52
C MET A 144 3.70 -24.08 33.77
N VAL A 145 3.19 -24.77 32.75
CA VAL A 145 2.81 -26.18 32.85
C VAL A 145 4.05 -27.06 33.06
N THR A 146 5.13 -26.82 32.32
CA THR A 146 6.38 -27.57 32.49
C THR A 146 7.02 -27.32 33.86
N ASP A 147 7.03 -26.08 34.34
CA ASP A 147 7.56 -25.73 35.67
C ASP A 147 6.74 -26.41 36.78
N THR A 148 5.42 -26.52 36.62
CA THR A 148 4.54 -27.22 37.56
C THR A 148 4.83 -28.73 37.58
N LEU A 149 4.95 -29.35 36.41
CA LEU A 149 5.29 -30.77 36.28
C LEU A 149 6.67 -31.12 36.85
N LEU A 150 7.63 -30.20 36.79
CA LEU A 150 8.99 -30.39 37.32
C LEU A 150 9.11 -30.11 38.82
N SER A 151 8.29 -29.20 39.36
CA SER A 151 8.45 -28.71 40.74
C SER A 151 7.55 -29.39 41.76
N LYS A 152 6.43 -29.99 41.33
CA LYS A 152 5.44 -30.59 42.24
C LYS A 152 5.10 -32.01 41.83
N PRO A 153 4.93 -32.94 42.80
CA PRO A 153 4.28 -34.21 42.51
C PRO A 153 2.83 -33.94 42.11
N VAL A 154 2.43 -34.46 40.96
CA VAL A 154 1.07 -34.38 40.40
C VAL A 154 0.52 -35.79 40.24
N THR A 155 -0.79 -35.93 40.29
CA THR A 155 -1.48 -37.19 39.98
C THR A 155 -1.29 -37.58 38.50
N GLU A 156 -1.52 -38.85 38.15
CA GLU A 156 -1.43 -39.28 36.74
C GLU A 156 -2.51 -38.61 35.88
N GLU A 157 -3.68 -38.36 36.44
CA GLU A 157 -4.77 -37.62 35.81
C GLU A 157 -4.36 -36.17 35.49
N GLU A 158 -3.87 -35.43 36.49
CA GLU A 158 -3.35 -34.06 36.29
C GLU A 158 -2.18 -34.03 35.31
N ARG A 159 -1.28 -35.02 35.37
CA ARG A 159 -0.18 -35.12 34.40
C ARG A 159 -0.70 -35.26 32.97
N ARG A 160 -1.73 -36.08 32.76
CA ARG A 160 -2.33 -36.27 31.43
C ARG A 160 -2.99 -34.99 30.93
N GLU A 161 -3.70 -34.26 31.79
CA GLU A 161 -4.28 -32.96 31.47
C GLU A 161 -3.20 -31.93 31.10
N PHE A 162 -2.11 -31.86 31.88
CA PHE A 162 -0.98 -30.98 31.58
C PHE A 162 -0.31 -31.32 30.24
N LEU A 163 -0.11 -32.60 29.92
CA LEU A 163 0.44 -33.03 28.64
C LEU A 163 -0.49 -32.68 27.46
N GLN A 164 -1.80 -32.83 27.63
CA GLN A 164 -2.78 -32.37 26.64
C GLN A 164 -2.76 -30.84 26.49
N GLY A 165 -2.60 -30.11 27.59
CA GLY A 165 -2.40 -28.66 27.58
C GLY A 165 -1.16 -28.26 26.76
N ILE A 166 -0.04 -28.96 26.95
CA ILE A 166 1.20 -28.75 26.18
C ILE A 166 0.97 -29.00 24.69
N GLN A 167 0.33 -30.12 24.34
CA GLN A 167 0.00 -30.44 22.95
C GLN A 167 -0.84 -29.33 22.31
N ASN A 168 -1.93 -28.91 22.97
CA ASN A 168 -2.80 -27.86 22.47
C ASN A 168 -2.09 -26.51 22.25
N GLN A 169 -1.16 -26.11 23.15
CA GLN A 169 -0.38 -24.88 22.94
C GLN A 169 0.62 -25.02 21.79
N THR A 170 1.19 -26.21 21.60
CA THR A 170 2.13 -26.50 20.50
C THR A 170 1.41 -26.47 19.15
N ASP A 171 0.25 -27.11 19.05
CA ASP A 171 -0.59 -27.09 17.84
C ASP A 171 -1.03 -25.66 17.48
N LYS A 172 -1.33 -24.84 18.51
CA LYS A 172 -1.65 -23.41 18.31
C LYS A 172 -0.47 -22.61 17.76
N LEU A 173 0.75 -22.88 18.23
CA LEU A 173 1.97 -22.27 17.69
C LEU A 173 2.23 -22.71 16.25
N GLU A 174 2.08 -24.01 15.96
CA GLU A 174 2.23 -24.53 14.60
C GLU A 174 1.25 -23.86 13.63
N PHE A 175 -0.03 -23.78 14.00
CA PHE A 175 -1.04 -23.10 13.21
C PHE A 175 -0.69 -21.63 12.96
N LEU A 176 -0.23 -20.91 13.99
CA LEU A 176 0.23 -19.51 13.86
C LEU A 176 1.37 -19.39 12.85
N PHE A 177 2.40 -20.24 12.92
CA PHE A 177 3.53 -20.20 11.99
C PHE A 177 3.11 -20.54 10.56
N GLN A 178 2.29 -21.57 10.37
CA GLN A 178 1.78 -21.94 9.04
C GLN A 178 0.97 -20.79 8.42
N ALA A 179 0.08 -20.17 9.21
CA ALA A 179 -0.72 -19.04 8.77
C ALA A 179 0.15 -17.82 8.41
N LEU A 180 1.18 -17.52 9.22
CA LEU A 180 2.15 -16.45 8.95
C LEU A 180 2.93 -16.68 7.65
N VAL A 181 3.42 -17.91 7.42
CA VAL A 181 4.18 -18.26 6.21
C VAL A 181 3.29 -18.17 4.97
N LYS A 182 2.06 -18.70 5.02
CA LYS A 182 1.08 -18.58 3.93
C LYS A 182 0.82 -17.12 3.59
N THR A 183 0.51 -16.31 4.61
CA THR A 183 0.20 -14.90 4.49
C THR A 183 1.37 -14.10 3.91
N SER A 184 2.58 -14.27 4.46
CA SER A 184 3.79 -13.59 3.97
C SER A 184 4.14 -13.94 2.52
N ARG A 185 4.03 -15.22 2.14
CA ARG A 185 4.30 -15.65 0.76
C ARG A 185 3.25 -15.12 -0.23
N LEU A 186 2.02 -14.92 0.22
CA LEU A 186 0.95 -14.34 -0.58
C LEU A 186 1.19 -12.83 -0.76
N GLU A 187 1.55 -12.12 0.32
CA GLU A 187 1.89 -10.68 0.34
C GLU A 187 3.06 -10.30 -0.54
N THR A 188 4.15 -11.04 -0.43
CA THR A 188 5.36 -10.83 -1.24
C THR A 188 5.20 -11.22 -2.71
N GLY A 189 4.06 -11.81 -3.09
CA GLY A 189 3.81 -12.33 -4.44
C GLY A 189 4.63 -13.58 -4.78
N ALA A 190 5.27 -14.21 -3.78
CA ALA A 190 5.98 -15.48 -3.94
C ALA A 190 5.00 -16.62 -4.31
N ILE A 191 3.75 -16.54 -3.82
CA ILE A 191 2.63 -17.34 -4.32
C ILE A 191 1.92 -16.53 -5.40
N ARG A 192 1.92 -17.05 -6.63
CA ARG A 192 1.04 -16.56 -7.70
C ARG A 192 -0.19 -17.44 -7.75
N LEU A 193 -1.36 -16.82 -7.68
CA LEU A 193 -2.62 -17.53 -7.86
C LEU A 193 -2.79 -17.83 -9.35
N GLU A 194 -3.10 -19.08 -9.67
CA GLU A 194 -3.33 -19.54 -11.04
C GLU A 194 -4.82 -19.78 -11.24
N LYS A 195 -5.50 -18.82 -11.85
CA LYS A 195 -6.91 -18.98 -12.22
C LYS A 195 -7.03 -19.97 -13.37
N LYS A 196 -7.85 -20.99 -13.19
CA LYS A 196 -8.21 -21.97 -14.22
C LYS A 196 -9.71 -22.16 -14.19
N ASP A 197 -10.28 -22.45 -15.35
CA ASP A 197 -11.69 -22.81 -15.44
C ASP A 197 -11.85 -24.19 -14.79
N ALA A 198 -12.52 -24.21 -13.65
CA ALA A 198 -12.75 -25.42 -12.88
C ALA A 198 -14.19 -25.44 -12.32
N PRO A 199 -14.79 -26.63 -12.12
CA PRO A 199 -16.08 -26.75 -11.45
C PRO A 199 -16.00 -26.17 -10.04
N LEU A 200 -16.89 -25.24 -9.70
CA LEU A 200 -16.89 -24.65 -8.36
C LEU A 200 -17.28 -25.68 -7.29
N ILE A 201 -18.11 -26.65 -7.65
CA ILE A 201 -18.57 -27.71 -6.73
C ILE A 201 -17.42 -28.53 -6.15
N ASP A 202 -16.37 -28.82 -6.93
CA ASP A 202 -15.20 -29.58 -6.47
C ASP A 202 -14.41 -28.78 -5.43
N THR A 203 -14.33 -27.47 -5.64
CA THR A 203 -13.67 -26.53 -4.71
C THR A 203 -14.45 -26.41 -3.41
N LEU A 204 -15.79 -26.35 -3.48
CA LEU A 204 -16.65 -26.36 -2.31
C LEU A 204 -16.55 -27.68 -1.54
N ALA A 205 -16.52 -28.82 -2.25
CA ALA A 205 -16.36 -30.14 -1.64
C ALA A 205 -15.02 -30.26 -0.90
N MET A 206 -13.93 -29.75 -1.50
CA MET A 206 -12.62 -29.69 -0.86
C MET A 206 -12.67 -28.88 0.44
N ALA A 207 -13.29 -27.70 0.43
CA ALA A 207 -13.45 -26.88 1.63
C ALA A 207 -14.33 -27.55 2.71
N CYS A 208 -15.47 -28.14 2.31
CA CYS A 208 -16.41 -28.78 3.23
C CYS A 208 -15.81 -30.02 3.90
N SER A 209 -14.96 -30.77 3.21
CA SER A 209 -14.31 -31.97 3.76
C SER A 209 -13.53 -31.69 5.05
N GLY A 210 -12.96 -30.48 5.19
CA GLY A 210 -12.21 -30.06 6.36
C GLY A 210 -13.04 -29.81 7.62
N ILE A 211 -14.36 -29.63 7.50
CA ILE A 211 -15.23 -29.28 8.64
C ILE A 211 -16.17 -30.39 9.08
N VAL A 212 -16.25 -31.51 8.33
CA VAL A 212 -17.25 -32.58 8.55
C VAL A 212 -17.24 -33.08 9.99
N TYR A 213 -16.08 -33.51 10.48
CA TYR A 213 -15.95 -34.07 11.84
C TYR A 213 -16.30 -33.05 12.93
N ALA A 214 -15.87 -31.79 12.77
CA ALA A 214 -16.12 -30.74 13.75
C ALA A 214 -17.60 -30.32 13.79
N ALA A 215 -18.26 -30.28 12.62
CA ALA A 215 -19.68 -30.02 12.50
C ALA A 215 -20.52 -31.16 13.08
N GLU A 216 -20.18 -32.42 12.77
CA GLU A 216 -20.86 -33.62 13.29
C GLU A 216 -20.76 -33.71 14.83
N LYS A 217 -19.57 -33.43 15.39
CA LYS A 217 -19.37 -33.39 16.84
C LYS A 217 -20.30 -32.38 17.56
N LYS A 218 -20.69 -31.31 16.87
CA LYS A 218 -21.62 -30.28 17.36
C LYS A 218 -23.05 -30.48 16.87
N ASP A 219 -23.36 -31.54 16.14
CA ASP A 219 -24.68 -31.75 15.51
C ASP A 219 -25.12 -30.53 14.66
N ILE A 220 -24.18 -29.94 13.90
CA ILE A 220 -24.46 -28.79 13.03
C ILE A 220 -24.88 -29.30 11.65
N CYS A 221 -26.05 -28.86 11.17
CA CYS A 221 -26.52 -29.17 9.83
C CYS A 221 -25.81 -28.29 8.79
N VAL A 222 -25.08 -28.90 7.84
CA VAL A 222 -24.39 -28.19 6.75
C VAL A 222 -25.12 -28.45 5.44
N THR A 223 -25.55 -27.39 4.76
CA THR A 223 -26.23 -27.46 3.45
C THR A 223 -25.43 -26.70 2.40
N VAL A 224 -25.34 -27.26 1.19
CA VAL A 224 -24.66 -26.63 0.04
C VAL A 224 -25.63 -26.53 -1.11
N ASP A 225 -25.91 -25.31 -1.54
CA ASP A 225 -26.74 -24.97 -2.69
C ASP A 225 -25.85 -24.34 -3.77
N CYS A 226 -25.46 -25.14 -4.75
CA CYS A 226 -24.60 -24.72 -5.85
C CYS A 226 -25.21 -25.20 -7.18
N PRO A 227 -25.41 -24.32 -8.17
CA PRO A 227 -25.88 -24.72 -9.49
C PRO A 227 -25.00 -25.81 -10.11
N GLU A 228 -25.64 -26.82 -10.71
CA GLU A 228 -24.93 -27.91 -11.38
C GLU A 228 -24.14 -27.39 -12.59
N GLY A 229 -22.94 -27.94 -12.81
CA GLY A 229 -22.11 -27.60 -13.98
C GLY A 229 -21.52 -26.18 -13.97
N LEU A 230 -21.60 -25.45 -12.85
CA LEU A 230 -21.05 -24.10 -12.74
C LEU A 230 -19.52 -24.12 -12.79
N ILE A 231 -18.97 -23.55 -13.87
CA ILE A 231 -17.52 -23.38 -14.09
C ILE A 231 -17.16 -21.93 -13.82
N LEU A 232 -16.14 -21.71 -13.00
CA LEU A 232 -15.61 -20.39 -12.68
C LEU A 232 -14.11 -20.35 -12.94
N SER A 233 -13.59 -19.23 -13.44
CA SER A 233 -12.16 -19.01 -13.59
C SER A 233 -11.55 -18.58 -12.25
N HIS A 234 -11.01 -19.54 -11.50
CA HIS A 234 -10.50 -19.32 -10.14
C HIS A 234 -9.32 -20.24 -9.82
N ASP A 235 -8.57 -19.92 -8.78
CA ASP A 235 -7.58 -20.82 -8.21
C ASP A 235 -8.29 -21.75 -7.21
N SER A 236 -8.55 -23.00 -7.60
CA SER A 236 -9.32 -23.94 -6.79
C SER A 236 -8.71 -24.19 -5.41
N LYS A 237 -7.39 -24.27 -5.30
CA LYS A 237 -6.72 -24.53 -4.02
C LYS A 237 -6.88 -23.36 -3.07
N TRP A 238 -6.59 -22.14 -3.52
CA TRP A 238 -6.70 -20.95 -2.68
C TRP A 238 -8.15 -20.57 -2.40
N THR A 239 -9.05 -20.76 -3.36
CA THR A 239 -10.48 -20.52 -3.14
C THR A 239 -11.04 -21.53 -2.13
N ALA A 240 -10.66 -22.81 -2.19
CA ALA A 240 -11.02 -23.79 -1.17
C ALA A 240 -10.50 -23.39 0.23
N GLU A 241 -9.27 -22.90 0.34
CA GLU A 241 -8.71 -22.38 1.60
C GLU A 241 -9.53 -21.19 2.14
N ALA A 242 -9.90 -20.24 1.27
CA ALA A 242 -10.73 -19.10 1.64
C ALA A 242 -12.11 -19.53 2.14
N VAL A 243 -12.78 -20.45 1.45
CA VAL A 243 -14.09 -20.99 1.86
C VAL A 243 -13.96 -21.81 3.14
N PHE A 244 -12.91 -22.63 3.26
CA PHE A 244 -12.62 -23.41 4.48
C PHE A 244 -12.47 -22.49 5.69
N ASN A 245 -11.77 -21.36 5.58
CA ASN A 245 -11.64 -20.40 6.68
C ASN A 245 -12.99 -19.82 7.11
N LEU A 246 -13.92 -19.60 6.17
CA LEU A 246 -15.28 -19.15 6.49
C LEU A 246 -16.08 -20.27 7.19
N LEU A 247 -16.00 -21.49 6.68
CA LEU A 247 -16.68 -22.66 7.25
C LEU A 247 -16.16 -23.03 8.63
N ASP A 248 -14.84 -23.00 8.84
CA ASP A 248 -14.21 -23.28 10.14
C ASP A 248 -14.64 -22.24 11.19
N ASN A 249 -14.72 -20.96 10.80
CA ASN A 249 -15.31 -19.93 11.67
C ASN A 249 -16.78 -20.23 11.95
N ALA A 250 -17.59 -20.52 10.93
CA ALA A 250 -19.00 -20.84 11.09
C ALA A 250 -19.20 -22.01 12.08
N VAL A 251 -18.42 -23.09 11.98
CA VAL A 251 -18.48 -24.22 12.92
C VAL A 251 -18.04 -23.81 14.33
N LYS A 252 -17.00 -22.98 14.48
CA LYS A 252 -16.52 -22.52 15.79
C LYS A 252 -17.56 -21.69 16.53
N TYR A 253 -18.20 -20.75 15.84
CA TYR A 253 -19.11 -19.76 16.45
C TYR A 253 -20.59 -20.16 16.45
N THR A 254 -20.94 -21.26 15.77
CA THR A 254 -22.28 -21.86 15.84
C THR A 254 -22.40 -22.78 17.06
N PRO A 255 -23.47 -22.64 17.87
CA PRO A 255 -23.76 -23.55 18.96
C PRO A 255 -24.16 -24.94 18.45
N ALA A 256 -24.18 -25.93 19.35
CA ALA A 256 -24.60 -27.28 18.98
C ALA A 256 -26.06 -27.32 18.51
N GLY A 257 -26.38 -28.11 17.50
CA GLY A 257 -27.71 -28.18 16.87
C GLY A 257 -28.03 -27.02 15.91
N GLY A 258 -27.06 -26.14 15.63
CA GLY A 258 -27.22 -25.03 14.69
C GLY A 258 -27.13 -25.44 13.21
N ALA A 259 -27.11 -24.44 12.32
CA ALA A 259 -27.04 -24.68 10.89
C ALA A 259 -26.02 -23.77 10.19
N ILE A 260 -25.40 -24.32 9.14
CA ILE A 260 -24.52 -23.61 8.21
C ILE A 260 -25.04 -23.84 6.79
N ARG A 261 -25.15 -22.78 6.01
CA ARG A 261 -25.58 -22.83 4.61
C ARG A 261 -24.51 -22.21 3.72
N VAL A 262 -24.10 -22.95 2.70
CA VAL A 262 -23.32 -22.44 1.58
C VAL A 262 -24.25 -22.24 0.39
N SER A 263 -24.32 -21.03 -0.15
CA SER A 263 -25.11 -20.75 -1.36
C SER A 263 -24.25 -20.10 -2.44
N VAL A 264 -24.55 -20.42 -3.69
CA VAL A 264 -23.88 -19.83 -4.86
C VAL A 264 -24.91 -19.21 -5.79
N GLU A 265 -24.75 -17.94 -6.08
CA GLU A 265 -25.57 -17.18 -7.02
C GLU A 265 -24.70 -16.59 -8.12
N GLN A 266 -25.08 -16.82 -9.37
CA GLN A 266 -24.43 -16.18 -10.52
C GLN A 266 -25.13 -14.84 -10.82
N TRP A 267 -24.41 -13.74 -10.72
CA TRP A 267 -24.85 -12.42 -11.16
C TRP A 267 -24.17 -12.05 -12.49
N GLU A 268 -24.56 -10.93 -13.10
CA GLU A 268 -24.05 -10.53 -14.42
C GLU A 268 -22.53 -10.36 -14.47
N MET A 269 -21.95 -9.70 -13.45
CA MET A 269 -20.51 -9.36 -13.42
C MET A 269 -19.73 -10.18 -12.40
N TYR A 270 -20.41 -10.82 -11.44
CA TYR A 270 -19.79 -11.53 -10.33
C TYR A 270 -20.53 -12.83 -10.03
N LEU A 271 -19.80 -13.80 -9.51
CA LEU A 271 -20.35 -14.93 -8.77
C LEU A 271 -20.31 -14.58 -7.29
N LYS A 272 -21.46 -14.71 -6.63
CA LYS A 272 -21.61 -14.56 -5.18
C LYS A 272 -21.60 -15.95 -4.55
N LEU A 273 -20.63 -16.20 -3.67
CA LEU A 273 -20.55 -17.39 -2.81
C LEU A 273 -20.75 -16.95 -1.38
N SER A 274 -21.81 -17.40 -0.73
CA SER A 274 -22.15 -17.04 0.64
C SER A 274 -22.02 -18.23 1.59
N VAL A 275 -21.46 -17.98 2.77
CA VAL A 275 -21.44 -18.88 3.92
C VAL A 275 -22.22 -18.21 5.04
N SER A 276 -23.38 -18.75 5.36
CA SER A 276 -24.27 -18.28 6.42
C SER A 276 -24.31 -19.25 7.58
N ASP A 277 -24.28 -18.75 8.81
CA ASP A 277 -24.33 -19.51 10.04
C ASP A 277 -25.42 -19.00 10.99
N THR A 278 -25.88 -19.84 11.91
CA THR A 278 -26.84 -19.48 12.97
C THR A 278 -26.14 -19.24 14.32
N GLY A 279 -24.91 -18.72 14.29
CA GLY A 279 -24.08 -18.51 15.46
C GLY A 279 -24.40 -17.22 16.23
N LYS A 280 -23.43 -16.80 17.06
CA LYS A 280 -23.59 -15.65 17.97
C LYS A 280 -23.73 -14.28 17.27
N GLY A 281 -23.40 -14.20 15.98
CA GLY A 281 -23.35 -12.95 15.23
C GLY A 281 -22.20 -12.02 15.63
N ILE A 282 -22.13 -10.87 14.94
CA ILE A 282 -21.03 -9.90 15.01
C ILE A 282 -21.64 -8.50 15.09
N SER A 283 -21.23 -7.71 16.08
CA SER A 283 -21.69 -6.32 16.21
C SER A 283 -21.23 -5.49 15.02
N GLU A 284 -22.04 -4.51 14.62
CA GLU A 284 -21.72 -3.61 13.50
C GLU A 284 -20.36 -2.91 13.67
N SER A 285 -20.00 -2.51 14.89
CA SER A 285 -18.71 -1.89 15.23
C SER A 285 -17.51 -2.80 14.93
N ASN A 286 -17.69 -4.12 14.97
CA ASN A 286 -16.62 -5.09 14.82
C ASN A 286 -16.48 -5.61 13.38
N GLN A 287 -17.52 -5.48 12.54
CA GLN A 287 -17.55 -6.05 11.18
C GLN A 287 -16.41 -5.57 10.25
N ALA A 288 -15.91 -4.35 10.43
CA ALA A 288 -14.74 -3.88 9.69
C ALA A 288 -13.42 -4.45 10.25
N SER A 289 -13.36 -4.67 11.56
CA SER A 289 -12.17 -5.07 12.29
C SER A 289 -11.87 -6.57 12.20
N ILE A 290 -12.88 -7.42 12.01
CA ILE A 290 -12.71 -8.89 11.89
C ILE A 290 -11.81 -9.33 10.72
N PHE A 291 -11.64 -8.47 9.71
CA PHE A 291 -10.74 -8.72 8.59
C PHE A 291 -9.31 -8.25 8.83
N ARG A 292 -8.99 -7.64 9.99
CA ARG A 292 -7.62 -7.25 10.36
C ARG A 292 -6.84 -8.47 10.83
N ARG A 293 -5.52 -8.46 10.62
CA ARG A 293 -4.62 -9.50 11.13
C ARG A 293 -4.72 -9.55 12.66
N PHE A 294 -4.69 -10.76 13.21
CA PHE A 294 -4.67 -11.04 14.65
C PHE A 294 -5.88 -10.52 15.44
N TYR A 295 -6.88 -9.96 14.78
CA TYR A 295 -8.07 -9.48 15.45
C TYR A 295 -8.88 -10.67 16.01
N ARG A 296 -9.25 -10.55 17.28
CA ARG A 296 -10.16 -11.46 17.97
C ARG A 296 -11.02 -10.62 18.92
N GLU A 297 -12.31 -10.90 18.95
CA GLU A 297 -13.19 -10.29 19.96
C GLU A 297 -12.82 -10.80 21.36
N GLU A 298 -12.82 -9.89 22.34
CA GLU A 298 -12.45 -10.17 23.74
C GLU A 298 -13.32 -11.28 24.36
N GLU A 299 -14.60 -11.32 23.99
CA GLU A 299 -15.58 -12.29 24.49
C GLU A 299 -15.36 -13.72 23.96
N VAL A 300 -14.43 -13.91 23.01
CA VAL A 300 -14.24 -15.22 22.35
C VAL A 300 -12.84 -15.80 22.56
N HIS A 301 -12.16 -15.44 23.64
CA HIS A 301 -10.83 -15.97 23.94
C HIS A 301 -10.81 -17.49 24.18
N GLU A 302 -11.94 -18.08 24.60
CA GLU A 302 -12.06 -19.53 24.86
C GLU A 302 -11.98 -20.39 23.59
N GLN A 303 -12.38 -19.85 22.43
CA GLN A 303 -12.33 -20.61 21.17
C GLN A 303 -10.90 -20.62 20.58
N GLN A 304 -10.50 -21.73 19.95
CA GLN A 304 -9.20 -21.81 19.29
C GLN A 304 -9.16 -20.95 18.01
N GLY A 305 -8.15 -20.09 17.89
CA GLY A 305 -7.94 -19.24 16.73
C GLY A 305 -6.85 -18.19 16.94
N VAL A 306 -6.27 -17.72 15.84
CA VAL A 306 -5.15 -16.75 15.85
C VAL A 306 -5.53 -15.43 15.16
N GLY A 307 -6.73 -15.32 14.58
CA GLY A 307 -7.20 -14.08 13.94
C GLY A 307 -6.60 -13.80 12.57
N ILE A 308 -6.07 -14.83 11.88
CA ILE A 308 -5.47 -14.66 10.54
C ILE A 308 -6.42 -15.13 9.42
N GLY A 309 -7.34 -16.07 9.69
CA GLY A 309 -8.16 -16.73 8.66
C GLY A 309 -8.98 -15.76 7.79
N LEU A 310 -9.69 -14.80 8.39
CA LEU A 310 -10.49 -13.82 7.65
C LEU A 310 -9.61 -12.82 6.88
N TYR A 311 -8.47 -12.43 7.44
CA TYR A 311 -7.49 -11.61 6.72
C TYR A 311 -6.98 -12.35 5.47
N LEU A 312 -6.54 -13.61 5.63
CA LEU A 312 -6.06 -14.45 4.53
C LEU A 312 -7.14 -14.66 3.47
N THR A 313 -8.38 -14.90 3.89
CA THR A 313 -9.55 -15.00 2.99
C THR A 313 -9.71 -13.75 2.14
N ARG A 314 -9.66 -12.56 2.77
CA ARG A 314 -9.75 -11.27 2.05
C ARG A 314 -8.60 -11.09 1.07
N GLU A 315 -7.38 -11.47 1.44
CA GLU A 315 -6.19 -11.37 0.58
C GLU A 315 -6.24 -12.32 -0.63
N ILE A 316 -6.73 -13.55 -0.44
CA ILE A 316 -6.96 -14.52 -1.51
C ILE A 316 -7.98 -13.98 -2.50
N VAL A 317 -9.14 -13.53 -2.00
CA VAL A 317 -10.25 -13.04 -2.82
C VAL A 317 -9.83 -11.78 -3.59
N THR A 318 -9.15 -10.83 -2.92
CA THR A 318 -8.64 -9.60 -3.55
C THR A 318 -7.65 -9.90 -4.67
N ARG A 319 -6.71 -10.84 -4.48
CA ARG A 319 -5.77 -11.25 -5.55
C ARG A 319 -6.43 -11.93 -6.73
N GLN A 320 -7.61 -12.52 -6.53
CA GLN A 320 -8.43 -13.02 -7.61
C GLN A 320 -9.33 -11.95 -8.24
N GLY A 321 -9.16 -10.67 -7.88
CA GLY A 321 -9.95 -9.56 -8.43
C GLY A 321 -11.37 -9.48 -7.85
N GLY A 322 -11.64 -10.24 -6.79
CA GLY A 322 -12.90 -10.22 -6.07
C GLY A 322 -12.87 -9.34 -4.83
N TYR A 323 -13.96 -9.40 -4.06
CA TYR A 323 -14.01 -8.81 -2.72
C TYR A 323 -14.89 -9.66 -1.79
N ILE A 324 -14.78 -9.45 -0.47
CA ILE A 324 -15.57 -10.15 0.55
C ILE A 324 -16.40 -9.14 1.35
N LYS A 325 -17.63 -9.52 1.72
CA LYS A 325 -18.55 -8.77 2.57
C LYS A 325 -19.02 -9.64 3.73
N VAL A 326 -19.45 -8.99 4.80
CA VAL A 326 -20.13 -9.62 5.93
C VAL A 326 -21.44 -8.87 6.20
N VAL A 327 -22.49 -9.63 6.52
CA VAL A 327 -23.75 -9.11 7.07
C VAL A 327 -24.05 -9.94 8.30
N SER A 328 -24.23 -9.29 9.45
CA SER A 328 -24.44 -10.00 10.71
C SER A 328 -25.17 -9.13 11.72
N GLU A 329 -25.92 -9.77 12.61
CA GLU A 329 -26.55 -9.14 13.76
C GLU A 329 -26.31 -10.02 15.00
N PRO A 330 -25.99 -9.45 16.18
CA PRO A 330 -25.84 -10.23 17.40
C PRO A 330 -27.05 -11.14 17.68
N GLY A 331 -26.77 -12.42 17.93
CA GLY A 331 -27.78 -13.45 18.19
C GLY A 331 -28.50 -14.00 16.95
N LYS A 332 -28.22 -13.51 15.74
CA LYS A 332 -28.84 -13.98 14.50
C LYS A 332 -27.86 -14.62 13.51
N GLY A 333 -26.62 -14.85 13.93
CA GLY A 333 -25.57 -15.42 13.08
C GLY A 333 -24.93 -14.42 12.13
N ALA A 334 -24.17 -14.92 11.17
CA ALA A 334 -23.46 -14.12 10.19
C ALA A 334 -23.57 -14.72 8.78
N GLU A 335 -23.51 -13.87 7.76
CA GLU A 335 -23.35 -14.24 6.37
C GLU A 335 -22.09 -13.57 5.81
N PHE A 336 -21.12 -14.40 5.41
CA PHE A 336 -19.93 -13.96 4.68
C PHE A 336 -20.12 -14.23 3.20
N SER A 337 -20.00 -13.20 2.36
CA SER A 337 -20.19 -13.29 0.91
C SER A 337 -18.90 -12.96 0.17
N ILE A 338 -18.35 -13.95 -0.54
CA ILE A 338 -17.24 -13.81 -1.49
C ILE A 338 -17.81 -13.47 -2.86
N MET A 339 -17.29 -12.41 -3.49
CA MET A 339 -17.67 -11.96 -4.82
C MET A 339 -16.48 -12.14 -5.75
N LEU A 340 -16.55 -13.08 -6.69
CA LEU A 340 -15.51 -13.33 -7.69
C LEU A 340 -15.98 -12.87 -9.08
N PRO A 341 -15.13 -12.25 -9.92
CA PRO A 341 -15.54 -11.85 -11.27
C PRO A 341 -16.07 -13.03 -12.09
N ALA A 342 -17.20 -12.83 -12.78
CA ALA A 342 -17.86 -13.88 -13.56
C ALA A 342 -17.17 -14.19 -14.90
N ARG A 343 -16.24 -13.34 -15.36
CA ARG A 343 -15.25 -13.56 -16.43
C ARG A 343 -14.32 -12.36 -16.53
#